data_AF-A0A8J8PAU5-F1
#
_entry.id   AF-A0A8J8PAU5-F1
#
_cell.length_a   1.000
_cell.length_b   1.000
_cell.length_c   1.000
_cell.angle_alpha   90.00
_cell.angle_beta   90.00
_cell.angle_gamma   90.00
#
_symmetry.space_group_name_H-M   'P 1'
#
loop_
_entity.id
_entity.type
_entity.pdbx_description
1 polymer ?
#
loop_
_entity_poly.entity_id
_entity_poly.type
_entity_poly.pdbx_seq_one_letter_code
_entity_poly.pdbx_strand_id
1 'polypeptide(L)'
;MNEDVYIPTFTPDEFYALIHGRLEKDSEDSFILSAIRYGDLLKHEITEIADDAVIIFFEYTYGSKNVCFRRQFKRGVDFNSNILDLTHRYVSISEFNKILLLKEHETLEMHADFAYFECPVILRHCTISCSDFEYAIFKRAFEAQECTFLERADFTNSVFLKGAEFTGSKFLENGNFRRSIFSWNTYFTNSEFSKNADFTSSRFLGDSNFTGSKITGNAKFIQSEFAGNTEFIDARFSGHINYHWSKFLKNADFTNSEFLGECSFTGTEFSGYASFFYSRFSEDVKFEAPMFSGDVSFFRSEFLKNCDFISSRFLGEVKFTQSIFSALADFTNSEYGRRANFRYCKFKGDARFTESNFRGDCEFIRSEFANLADFSSSKIINANIELPEPTDSKQNGNNLCFKNCTFEQISRIKGYGTIDITAAKIIGKLYLDWDYLNAKQNKKDMFFRKEKCGCRLENRSSGVFQILKENYRQLGQYDWEDEAYVEYKREKVREKHIERCKEHPRYARFIQKVRRNNERPYRPLPSLLDLVGEYGTNPKLVVCWMLIVPLIFAGVYYIMMQYGSGIELGNDGPTNPVHNVANALYLSSITFLTIGFSDMYPIEAVPRLFVIVEGFLGLFLMAYLTISFTRKTLR
;
A
#
# COMPACT_ATOMS: atom_id res chain seq x y z
N MET A 1 -34.68 -30.64 0.49
CA MET A 1 -34.85 -31.13 -0.88
C MET A 1 -33.51 -31.71 -1.27
N ASN A 2 -33.46 -33.04 -1.44
CA ASN A 2 -32.27 -33.78 -1.80
C ASN A 2 -32.05 -33.60 -3.31
N GLU A 3 -30.91 -33.05 -3.70
CA GLU A 3 -30.41 -33.18 -5.08
C GLU A 3 -29.33 -34.26 -5.06
N ASP A 4 -29.69 -35.43 -5.58
CA ASP A 4 -28.76 -36.50 -5.91
C ASP A 4 -27.79 -36.01 -6.99
N VAL A 5 -26.50 -35.95 -6.67
CA VAL A 5 -25.43 -35.63 -7.63
C VAL A 5 -25.15 -36.87 -8.48
N TYR A 6 -25.69 -36.87 -9.70
CA TYR A 6 -25.42 -37.86 -10.75
C TYR A 6 -23.98 -37.69 -11.27
N ILE A 7 -23.24 -38.80 -11.43
CA ILE A 7 -21.84 -38.83 -11.88
C ILE A 7 -21.80 -39.41 -13.32
N PRO A 8 -21.23 -38.73 -14.34
CA PRO A 8 -21.21 -39.23 -15.71
C PRO A 8 -20.02 -40.16 -16.00
N THR A 9 -20.18 -41.03 -17.01
CA THR A 9 -19.18 -42.00 -17.49
C THR A 9 -18.68 -41.64 -18.90
N PHE A 10 -17.36 -41.53 -19.08
CA PHE A 10 -16.70 -41.37 -20.39
C PHE A 10 -16.40 -42.73 -21.02
N THR A 11 -16.36 -42.79 -22.37
CA THR A 11 -15.70 -43.90 -23.07
C THR A 11 -14.18 -43.68 -23.14
N PRO A 12 -13.35 -44.74 -23.17
CA PRO A 12 -11.90 -44.61 -23.22
C PRO A 12 -11.37 -43.78 -24.40
N ASP A 13 -12.07 -43.77 -25.54
CA ASP A 13 -11.68 -43.04 -26.75
C ASP A 13 -11.84 -41.51 -26.61
N GLU A 14 -12.88 -41.05 -25.91
CA GLU A 14 -13.13 -39.62 -25.66
C GLU A 14 -12.13 -39.04 -24.63
N PHE A 15 -11.71 -39.86 -23.67
CA PHE A 15 -10.68 -39.51 -22.69
C PHE A 15 -9.28 -39.42 -23.33
N TYR A 16 -8.97 -40.30 -24.30
CA TYR A 16 -7.69 -40.30 -25.02
C TYR A 16 -7.53 -39.08 -25.95
N ALA A 17 -8.62 -38.62 -26.58
CA ALA A 17 -8.62 -37.41 -27.41
C ALA A 17 -8.49 -36.10 -26.59
N LEU A 18 -9.01 -36.10 -25.36
CA LEU A 18 -8.97 -34.99 -24.39
C LEU A 18 -7.54 -34.73 -23.85
N ILE A 19 -6.77 -35.80 -23.62
CA ILE A 19 -5.40 -35.73 -23.06
C ILE A 19 -4.35 -35.35 -24.12
N HIS A 20 -4.61 -35.66 -25.40
CA HIS A 20 -3.65 -35.44 -26.49
C HIS A 20 -3.90 -34.18 -27.34
N GLY A 21 -4.80 -33.28 -26.93
CA GLY A 21 -4.88 -31.92 -27.49
C GLY A 21 -5.24 -31.83 -28.98
N ARG A 22 -6.18 -32.65 -29.45
CA ARG A 22 -6.69 -32.61 -30.85
C ARG A 22 -8.08 -31.99 -31.02
N LEU A 23 -8.49 -31.10 -30.12
CA LEU A 23 -9.57 -30.16 -30.38
C LEU A 23 -8.97 -28.75 -30.41
N GLU A 24 -9.24 -28.04 -31.50
CA GLU A 24 -8.69 -26.72 -31.78
C GLU A 24 -8.99 -25.72 -30.66
N LYS A 25 -8.02 -24.82 -30.47
CA LYS A 25 -8.09 -23.61 -29.64
C LYS A 25 -9.45 -22.95 -29.80
N ASP A 26 -10.25 -22.96 -28.73
CA ASP A 26 -10.81 -21.76 -28.11
C ASP A 26 -11.69 -22.19 -26.91
N SER A 27 -11.46 -21.56 -25.75
CA SER A 27 -12.12 -21.70 -24.44
C SER A 27 -11.59 -22.80 -23.48
N GLU A 28 -10.76 -22.35 -22.53
CA GLU A 28 -10.37 -23.08 -21.30
C GLU A 28 -11.58 -23.37 -20.37
N ASP A 29 -12.73 -22.74 -20.62
CA ASP A 29 -14.00 -22.99 -19.92
C ASP A 29 -14.69 -24.31 -20.33
N SER A 30 -14.23 -25.00 -21.38
CA SER A 30 -14.90 -26.21 -21.90
C SER A 30 -14.61 -27.49 -21.10
N PHE A 31 -13.53 -27.54 -20.30
CA PHE A 31 -13.21 -28.70 -19.45
C PHE A 31 -14.20 -28.86 -18.30
N ILE A 32 -14.71 -27.74 -17.77
CA ILE A 32 -15.57 -27.68 -16.58
C ILE A 32 -17.06 -27.86 -16.95
N LEU A 33 -17.49 -27.41 -18.13
CA LEU A 33 -18.90 -27.44 -18.55
C LEU A 33 -19.32 -28.69 -19.33
N SER A 34 -18.38 -29.43 -19.93
CA SER A 34 -18.68 -30.66 -20.69
C SER A 34 -18.87 -31.89 -19.81
N ALA A 35 -18.21 -31.94 -18.65
CA ALA A 35 -18.36 -33.04 -17.68
C ALA A 35 -19.69 -33.00 -16.90
N ILE A 36 -20.55 -31.97 -17.08
CA ILE A 36 -21.72 -31.70 -16.23
C ILE A 36 -23.07 -31.92 -16.96
N ARG A 37 -23.09 -32.16 -18.28
CA ARG A 37 -24.35 -32.42 -19.02
C ARG A 37 -24.36 -33.82 -19.64
N TYR A 38 -25.41 -34.59 -19.35
CA TYR A 38 -25.84 -35.85 -19.99
C TYR A 38 -25.32 -37.16 -19.37
N GLY A 39 -26.25 -37.92 -18.78
CA GLY A 39 -26.10 -39.34 -18.47
C GLY A 39 -27.42 -40.08 -18.70
N ASP A 40 -27.37 -41.17 -19.49
CA ASP A 40 -28.04 -42.46 -19.17
C ASP A 40 -27.85 -43.55 -20.25
N LEU A 41 -27.92 -44.81 -19.75
CA LEU A 41 -28.03 -46.14 -20.40
C LEU A 41 -26.75 -46.92 -20.72
N LEU A 42 -26.51 -48.01 -19.96
CA LEU A 42 -26.75 -49.38 -20.43
C LEU A 42 -26.55 -50.44 -19.32
N LYS A 43 -27.62 -51.22 -19.11
CA LYS A 43 -27.58 -52.58 -18.54
C LYS A 43 -26.92 -53.50 -19.57
N HIS A 44 -26.01 -54.38 -19.16
CA HIS A 44 -25.95 -55.74 -19.69
C HIS A 44 -25.35 -56.71 -18.67
N GLU A 45 -26.09 -57.80 -18.43
CA GLU A 45 -25.72 -58.97 -17.64
C GLU A 45 -24.50 -59.68 -18.26
N ILE A 46 -23.57 -60.14 -17.43
CA ILE A 46 -22.61 -61.18 -17.81
C ILE A 46 -23.12 -62.49 -17.19
N THR A 47 -23.61 -63.38 -18.03
CA THR A 47 -23.98 -64.75 -17.73
C THR A 47 -22.80 -65.71 -17.92
N GLU A 48 -22.71 -66.67 -17.00
CA GLU A 48 -21.89 -67.89 -16.96
C GLU A 48 -20.38 -67.77 -16.67
N ILE A 49 -20.06 -68.22 -15.45
CA ILE A 49 -18.73 -68.55 -14.93
C ILE A 49 -18.54 -70.06 -15.16
N ALA A 50 -17.50 -70.43 -15.91
CA ALA A 50 -16.95 -71.77 -15.84
C ALA A 50 -15.75 -71.75 -14.88
N ASP A 51 -15.73 -72.71 -13.96
CA ASP A 51 -14.73 -72.85 -12.92
C ASP A 51 -13.30 -72.86 -13.52
N ASP A 52 -12.41 -72.06 -12.92
CA ASP A 52 -10.93 -72.06 -13.04
C ASP A 52 -10.20 -71.00 -13.91
N ALA A 53 -10.84 -69.93 -14.41
CA ALA A 53 -10.11 -68.76 -14.94
C ALA A 53 -10.93 -67.46 -14.97
N VAL A 54 -10.31 -66.32 -14.61
CA VAL A 54 -10.82 -64.99 -14.98
C VAL A 54 -10.33 -64.69 -16.40
N ILE A 55 -11.28 -64.61 -17.34
CA ILE A 55 -11.03 -64.24 -18.74
C ILE A 55 -11.47 -62.78 -18.88
N ILE A 56 -10.52 -61.87 -19.04
CA ILE A 56 -10.82 -60.48 -19.41
C ILE A 56 -10.87 -60.42 -20.94
N PHE A 57 -12.03 -60.04 -21.48
CA PHE A 57 -12.20 -59.79 -22.91
C PHE A 57 -11.80 -58.34 -23.22
N PHE A 58 -10.91 -58.18 -24.19
CA PHE A 58 -10.72 -56.91 -24.89
C PHE A 58 -11.19 -57.13 -26.32
N GLU A 59 -12.36 -56.60 -26.66
CA GLU A 59 -12.79 -56.47 -28.05
C GLU A 59 -12.37 -55.10 -28.56
N TYR A 60 -11.50 -55.08 -29.58
CA TYR A 60 -11.10 -53.87 -30.27
C TYR A 60 -11.55 -53.96 -31.73
N THR A 61 -12.28 -52.96 -32.20
CA THR A 61 -12.64 -52.81 -33.62
C THR A 61 -11.84 -51.68 -34.23
N TYR A 62 -10.96 -52.01 -35.18
CA TYR A 62 -10.26 -51.02 -36.01
C TYR A 62 -10.67 -51.27 -37.47
N GLY A 63 -11.73 -50.59 -37.92
CA GLY A 63 -12.37 -50.90 -39.19
C GLY A 63 -13.02 -52.30 -39.20
N SER A 64 -13.10 -52.94 -40.38
CA SER A 64 -13.87 -54.19 -40.59
C SER A 64 -13.16 -55.49 -40.18
N LYS A 65 -12.21 -55.46 -39.24
CA LYS A 65 -11.56 -56.67 -38.72
C LYS A 65 -11.46 -56.62 -37.19
N ASN A 66 -12.03 -57.65 -36.55
CA ASN A 66 -11.88 -57.88 -35.12
C ASN A 66 -10.56 -58.60 -34.85
N VAL A 67 -9.75 -58.06 -33.94
CA VAL A 67 -8.57 -58.75 -33.42
C VAL A 67 -8.82 -59.02 -31.94
N CYS A 68 -8.92 -60.30 -31.59
CA CYS A 68 -9.17 -60.76 -30.23
C CYS A 68 -7.85 -61.13 -29.56
N PHE A 69 -7.48 -60.41 -28.48
CA PHE A 69 -6.33 -60.78 -27.66
C PHE A 69 -6.80 -61.62 -26.47
N ARG A 70 -6.44 -62.91 -26.50
CA ARG A 70 -6.67 -63.85 -25.41
C ARG A 70 -5.44 -63.90 -24.52
N ARG A 71 -5.54 -63.48 -23.26
CA ARG A 71 -4.50 -63.80 -22.27
C ARG A 71 -5.15 -64.30 -20.97
N GLN A 72 -4.76 -65.51 -20.59
CA GLN A 72 -5.31 -66.26 -19.47
C GLN A 72 -4.48 -65.93 -18.22
N PHE A 73 -5.09 -65.36 -17.20
CA PHE A 73 -4.44 -65.17 -15.90
C PHE A 73 -4.64 -66.43 -15.05
N LYS A 74 -3.55 -67.09 -14.67
CA LYS A 74 -3.58 -68.17 -13.66
C LYS A 74 -3.63 -67.53 -12.27
N ARG A 75 -4.50 -68.06 -11.41
CA ARG A 75 -4.57 -67.76 -9.96
C ARG A 75 -3.15 -67.73 -9.37
N GLY A 76 -2.78 -66.60 -8.75
CA GLY A 76 -1.52 -66.46 -8.01
C GLY A 76 -1.04 -65.02 -7.89
N VAL A 77 -1.81 -64.15 -7.21
CA VAL A 77 -1.20 -63.02 -6.49
C VAL A 77 -1.09 -63.49 -5.04
N ASP A 78 0.13 -63.83 -4.64
CA ASP A 78 0.43 -64.36 -3.31
C ASP A 78 0.41 -63.20 -2.31
N PHE A 79 -0.69 -63.01 -1.58
CA PHE A 79 -0.81 -61.99 -0.51
C PHE A 79 0.00 -62.34 0.76
N ASN A 80 1.01 -63.21 0.64
CA ASN A 80 1.99 -63.51 1.69
C ASN A 80 3.30 -62.71 1.54
N SER A 81 3.47 -61.95 0.45
CA SER A 81 4.58 -61.03 0.26
C SER A 81 4.13 -59.60 0.52
N ASN A 82 4.91 -58.82 1.29
CA ASN A 82 4.64 -57.42 1.62
C ASN A 82 4.82 -56.44 0.42
N ILE A 83 4.70 -56.95 -0.82
CA ILE A 83 4.92 -56.22 -2.06
C ILE A 83 3.60 -56.19 -2.83
N LEU A 84 3.07 -54.98 -3.06
CA LEU A 84 1.95 -54.73 -3.97
C LEU A 84 2.51 -54.08 -5.24
N ASP A 85 2.95 -54.90 -6.18
CA ASP A 85 3.44 -54.47 -7.49
C ASP A 85 2.32 -54.56 -8.55
N LEU A 86 1.85 -53.41 -9.02
CA LEU A 86 0.79 -53.27 -10.04
C LEU A 86 1.32 -52.57 -11.31
N THR A 87 2.63 -52.61 -11.57
CA THR A 87 3.35 -51.89 -12.65
C THR A 87 2.95 -52.23 -14.11
N HIS A 88 1.84 -52.93 -14.35
CA HIS A 88 1.39 -53.34 -15.68
C HIS A 88 -0.03 -52.85 -16.01
N ARG A 89 -0.09 -51.76 -16.79
CA ARG A 89 -1.22 -51.14 -17.52
C ARG A 89 -2.65 -51.46 -17.05
N TYR A 90 -3.34 -50.39 -16.61
CA TYR A 90 -4.80 -50.31 -16.39
C TYR A 90 -5.35 -51.48 -15.57
N VAL A 91 -5.00 -51.51 -14.29
CA VAL A 91 -5.61 -52.43 -13.33
C VAL A 91 -6.78 -51.71 -12.64
N SER A 92 -8.02 -52.10 -12.96
CA SER A 92 -9.18 -51.80 -12.12
C SER A 92 -9.24 -52.84 -11.01
N ILE A 93 -9.10 -52.41 -9.76
CA ILE A 93 -9.24 -53.27 -8.58
C ILE A 93 -10.73 -53.28 -8.18
N SER A 94 -11.56 -53.97 -8.96
CA SER A 94 -13.01 -54.08 -8.73
C SER A 94 -13.45 -55.41 -8.09
N GLU A 95 -12.66 -56.48 -8.21
CA GLU A 95 -13.09 -57.85 -7.79
C GLU A 95 -12.58 -58.34 -6.43
N PHE A 96 -11.89 -57.53 -5.64
CA PHE A 96 -11.50 -57.92 -4.28
C PHE A 96 -12.43 -57.27 -3.26
N ASN A 97 -13.47 -58.01 -2.88
CA ASN A 97 -14.41 -57.74 -1.79
C ASN A 97 -13.76 -57.76 -0.38
N LYS A 98 -12.51 -57.32 -0.28
CA LYS A 98 -11.78 -57.10 0.96
C LYS A 98 -11.25 -55.68 0.92
N ILE A 99 -11.66 -54.89 1.91
CA ILE A 99 -10.91 -53.70 2.34
C ILE A 99 -9.43 -54.10 2.34
N LEU A 100 -8.58 -53.33 1.67
CA LEU A 100 -7.14 -53.56 1.68
C LEU A 100 -6.60 -53.11 3.05
N LEU A 101 -6.97 -53.85 4.10
CA LEU A 101 -6.48 -53.74 5.46
C LEU A 101 -5.13 -54.47 5.49
N LEU A 102 -4.07 -53.73 5.20
CA LEU A 102 -2.71 -54.20 5.43
C LEU A 102 -2.45 -54.09 6.94
N LYS A 103 -1.85 -55.13 7.54
CA LYS A 103 -1.73 -55.22 8.99
C LYS A 103 -0.84 -54.11 9.54
N GLU A 104 -1.14 -53.70 10.77
CA GLU A 104 -0.32 -52.75 11.53
C GLU A 104 1.15 -53.23 11.57
N HIS A 105 2.10 -52.29 11.44
CA HIS A 105 3.55 -52.52 11.54
C HIS A 105 4.23 -53.32 10.42
N GLU A 106 3.60 -53.53 9.27
CA GLU A 106 4.27 -54.10 8.09
C GLU A 106 5.02 -53.04 7.27
N THR A 107 6.12 -53.46 6.63
CA THR A 107 6.86 -52.67 5.62
C THR A 107 6.33 -52.99 4.23
N LEU A 108 5.76 -52.02 3.54
CA LEU A 108 5.04 -52.18 2.28
C LEU A 108 5.77 -51.51 1.11
N GLU A 109 5.82 -52.20 -0.03
CA GLU A 109 6.20 -51.62 -1.32
C GLU A 109 4.96 -51.49 -2.19
N MET A 110 4.65 -50.27 -2.64
CA MET A 110 3.47 -49.96 -3.43
C MET A 110 3.89 -49.27 -4.73
N HIS A 111 3.77 -49.99 -5.85
CA HIS A 111 3.97 -49.44 -7.20
C HIS A 111 2.67 -49.53 -7.98
N ALA A 112 1.99 -48.40 -8.13
CA ALA A 112 0.62 -48.32 -8.64
C ALA A 112 0.41 -47.08 -9.52
N ASP A 113 1.32 -46.86 -10.47
CA ASP A 113 1.22 -45.79 -11.45
C ASP A 113 0.06 -46.06 -12.41
N PHE A 114 -0.68 -45.02 -12.76
CA PHE A 114 -1.89 -45.10 -13.60
C PHE A 114 -2.94 -46.08 -13.06
N ALA A 115 -2.94 -46.34 -11.75
CA ALA A 115 -3.88 -47.27 -11.12
C ALA A 115 -5.23 -46.61 -10.81
N TYR A 116 -6.29 -47.42 -10.89
CA TYR A 116 -7.65 -47.00 -10.55
C TYR A 116 -8.17 -47.81 -9.36
N PHE A 117 -8.30 -47.16 -8.21
CA PHE A 117 -8.74 -47.76 -6.95
C PHE A 117 -10.23 -47.55 -6.74
N GLU A 118 -11.02 -48.61 -6.92
CA GLU A 118 -12.47 -48.60 -6.64
C GLU A 118 -12.80 -48.83 -5.16
N CYS A 119 -11.92 -49.51 -4.45
CA CYS A 119 -12.00 -49.78 -3.02
C CYS A 119 -11.22 -48.71 -2.21
N PRO A 120 -11.58 -48.48 -0.93
CA PRO A 120 -10.79 -47.63 -0.06
C PRO A 120 -9.42 -48.24 0.21
N VAL A 121 -8.40 -47.39 0.26
CA VAL A 121 -7.03 -47.76 0.67
C VAL A 121 -6.85 -47.31 2.10
N ILE A 122 -6.70 -48.24 3.05
CA ILE A 122 -6.62 -47.94 4.48
C ILE A 122 -5.32 -48.52 5.04
N LEU A 123 -4.39 -47.64 5.36
CA LEU A 123 -3.06 -47.88 5.91
C LEU A 123 -3.00 -47.20 7.28
N ARG A 124 -2.71 -47.99 8.32
CA ARG A 124 -2.63 -47.49 9.70
C ARG A 124 -1.38 -48.02 10.36
N HIS A 125 -0.55 -47.12 10.89
CA HIS A 125 0.72 -47.48 11.53
C HIS A 125 1.64 -48.35 10.65
N CYS A 126 1.53 -48.21 9.32
CA CYS A 126 2.33 -48.96 8.36
C CYS A 126 3.64 -48.23 8.04
N THR A 127 4.68 -48.99 7.72
CA THR A 127 5.90 -48.44 7.11
C THR A 127 5.85 -48.70 5.61
N ILE A 128 6.14 -47.72 4.78
CA ILE A 128 6.03 -47.81 3.33
C ILE A 128 7.42 -47.53 2.77
N SER A 129 8.09 -48.55 2.25
CA SER A 129 9.44 -48.40 1.70
C SER A 129 9.40 -47.67 0.37
N CYS A 130 8.47 -48.03 -0.53
CA CYS A 130 8.26 -47.32 -1.79
C CYS A 130 6.77 -47.04 -2.01
N SER A 131 6.44 -45.86 -2.53
CA SER A 131 5.09 -45.46 -2.89
C SER A 131 5.09 -44.64 -4.17
N ASP A 132 4.72 -45.29 -5.27
CA ASP A 132 4.52 -44.67 -6.57
C ASP A 132 3.04 -44.76 -6.97
N PHE A 133 2.41 -43.60 -7.03
CA PHE A 133 1.00 -43.40 -7.35
C PHE A 133 0.84 -42.30 -8.41
N GLU A 134 1.81 -42.20 -9.32
CA GLU A 134 1.74 -41.22 -10.41
C GLU A 134 0.47 -41.49 -11.25
N TYR A 135 -0.35 -40.45 -11.48
CA TYR A 135 -1.64 -40.57 -12.18
C TYR A 135 -2.67 -41.54 -11.53
N ALA A 136 -2.48 -41.94 -10.27
CA ALA A 136 -3.43 -42.81 -9.60
C ALA A 136 -4.76 -42.09 -9.31
N ILE A 137 -5.87 -42.80 -9.44
CA ILE A 137 -7.21 -42.29 -9.14
C ILE A 137 -7.82 -43.11 -8.00
N PHE A 138 -8.14 -42.44 -6.90
CA PHE A 138 -8.77 -43.02 -5.72
C PHE A 138 -10.26 -42.62 -5.71
N LYS A 139 -11.13 -43.56 -6.10
CA LYS A 139 -12.60 -43.34 -6.10
C LYS A 139 -13.18 -43.29 -4.69
N ARG A 140 -12.54 -43.99 -3.75
CA ARG A 140 -12.89 -44.05 -2.33
C ARG A 140 -11.80 -43.38 -1.49
N ALA A 141 -11.98 -43.39 -0.17
CA ALA A 141 -11.04 -42.77 0.74
C ALA A 141 -9.65 -43.41 0.63
N PHE A 142 -8.62 -42.56 0.63
CA PHE A 142 -7.24 -42.94 0.88
C PHE A 142 -6.89 -42.51 2.30
N GLU A 143 -6.72 -43.46 3.21
CA GLU A 143 -6.38 -43.23 4.61
C GLU A 143 -4.99 -43.79 4.87
N ALA A 144 -4.00 -42.93 5.06
CA ALA A 144 -2.65 -43.28 5.53
C ALA A 144 -2.41 -42.59 6.87
N GLN A 145 -2.94 -43.16 7.94
CA GLN A 145 -2.84 -42.61 9.29
C GLN A 145 -1.61 -43.16 10.02
N GLU A 146 -0.81 -42.27 10.61
CA GLU A 146 0.39 -42.62 11.37
C GLU A 146 1.37 -43.54 10.60
N CYS A 147 1.41 -43.40 9.28
CA CYS A 147 2.29 -44.17 8.40
C CYS A 147 3.67 -43.52 8.30
N THR A 148 4.71 -44.32 8.02
CA THR A 148 6.06 -43.80 7.74
C THR A 148 6.49 -44.17 6.33
N PHE A 149 6.61 -43.18 5.45
CA PHE A 149 7.16 -43.30 4.09
C PHE A 149 8.68 -43.14 4.15
N LEU A 150 9.42 -44.21 3.85
CA LEU A 150 10.89 -44.25 3.95
C LEU A 150 11.55 -43.59 2.74
N GLU A 151 11.11 -43.91 1.52
CA GLU A 151 11.62 -43.31 0.30
C GLU A 151 10.68 -42.20 -0.22
N ARG A 152 10.96 -41.72 -1.43
CA ARG A 152 10.14 -40.71 -2.10
C ARG A 152 8.69 -41.22 -2.22
N ALA A 153 7.75 -40.41 -1.76
CA ALA A 153 6.34 -40.66 -1.95
C ALA A 153 5.81 -39.86 -3.13
N ASP A 154 5.45 -40.52 -4.22
CA ASP A 154 4.98 -39.86 -5.44
C ASP A 154 3.48 -40.03 -5.65
N PHE A 155 2.79 -38.91 -5.66
CA PHE A 155 1.36 -38.74 -5.92
C PHE A 155 1.13 -37.71 -7.03
N THR A 156 2.11 -37.52 -7.93
CA THR A 156 2.01 -36.53 -9.01
C THR A 156 0.83 -36.86 -9.93
N ASN A 157 0.05 -35.86 -10.30
CA ASN A 157 -1.17 -36.00 -11.13
C ASN A 157 -2.22 -36.97 -10.56
N SER A 158 -2.14 -37.34 -9.29
CA SER A 158 -3.13 -38.22 -8.67
C SER A 158 -4.45 -37.50 -8.37
N VAL A 159 -5.56 -38.24 -8.30
CA VAL A 159 -6.90 -37.71 -8.03
C VAL A 159 -7.55 -38.45 -6.87
N PHE A 160 -7.93 -37.73 -5.82
CA PHE A 160 -8.62 -38.25 -4.64
C PHE A 160 -10.08 -37.78 -4.62
N LEU A 161 -11.02 -38.68 -4.93
CA LEU A 161 -12.43 -38.31 -5.12
C LEU A 161 -13.25 -38.24 -3.82
N LYS A 162 -12.91 -39.03 -2.79
CA LYS A 162 -13.75 -39.19 -1.57
C LYS A 162 -13.04 -38.91 -0.24
N GLY A 163 -11.83 -38.36 -0.29
CA GLY A 163 -11.04 -37.95 0.87
C GLY A 163 -9.62 -38.50 0.83
N ALA A 164 -8.66 -37.71 1.32
CA ALA A 164 -7.26 -38.10 1.43
C ALA A 164 -6.75 -37.75 2.83
N GLU A 165 -6.31 -38.75 3.57
CA GLU A 165 -5.87 -38.59 4.95
C GLU A 165 -4.44 -39.10 5.11
N PHE A 166 -3.61 -38.23 5.70
CA PHE A 166 -2.20 -38.42 6.01
C PHE A 166 -1.90 -38.02 7.46
N THR A 167 -2.92 -38.05 8.33
CA THR A 167 -2.84 -37.61 9.72
C THR A 167 -1.74 -38.36 10.47
N GLY A 168 -0.81 -37.62 11.11
CA GLY A 168 0.30 -38.18 11.88
C GLY A 168 1.37 -38.89 11.05
N SER A 169 1.25 -38.91 9.72
CA SER A 169 2.17 -39.62 8.85
C SER A 169 3.49 -38.88 8.66
N LYS A 170 4.57 -39.64 8.45
CA LYS A 170 5.94 -39.15 8.31
C LYS A 170 6.50 -39.48 6.93
N PHE A 171 6.99 -38.47 6.24
CA PHE A 171 7.68 -38.59 4.96
C PHE A 171 9.18 -38.32 5.19
N LEU A 172 9.99 -39.37 5.21
CA LEU A 172 11.42 -39.26 5.52
C LEU A 172 12.22 -38.70 4.34
N GLU A 173 11.76 -38.95 3.12
CA GLU A 173 12.27 -38.36 1.87
C GLU A 173 11.24 -37.40 1.26
N ASN A 174 11.40 -37.02 -0.02
CA ASN A 174 10.52 -36.03 -0.66
C ASN A 174 9.08 -36.58 -0.83
N GLY A 175 8.08 -35.80 -0.37
CA GLY A 175 6.67 -36.03 -0.67
C GLY A 175 6.22 -35.18 -1.85
N ASN A 176 5.78 -35.82 -2.93
CA ASN A 176 5.45 -35.16 -4.19
C ASN A 176 3.96 -35.30 -4.52
N PHE A 177 3.23 -34.19 -4.49
CA PHE A 177 1.79 -34.09 -4.74
C PHE A 177 1.51 -33.09 -5.88
N ARG A 178 2.47 -32.88 -6.77
CA ARG A 178 2.33 -31.89 -7.86
C ARG A 178 1.15 -32.23 -8.75
N ARG A 179 0.36 -31.22 -9.11
CA ARG A 179 -0.84 -31.37 -9.96
C ARG A 179 -1.86 -32.39 -9.43
N SER A 180 -1.79 -32.78 -8.17
CA SER A 180 -2.80 -33.64 -7.55
C SER A 180 -4.11 -32.87 -7.37
N ILE A 181 -5.22 -33.59 -7.43
CA ILE A 181 -6.56 -33.05 -7.22
C ILE A 181 -7.20 -33.76 -6.03
N PHE A 182 -7.49 -33.00 -4.98
CA PHE A 182 -8.25 -33.46 -3.84
C PHE A 182 -9.68 -32.95 -3.95
N SER A 183 -10.60 -33.80 -4.41
CA SER A 183 -11.99 -33.39 -4.66
C SER A 183 -12.85 -33.29 -3.40
N TRP A 184 -12.32 -33.73 -2.26
CA TRP A 184 -12.95 -33.66 -0.94
C TRP A 184 -11.94 -33.19 0.11
N ASN A 185 -12.33 -33.22 1.38
CA ASN A 185 -11.47 -32.81 2.49
C ASN A 185 -10.16 -33.62 2.53
N THR A 186 -9.09 -32.91 2.88
CA THR A 186 -7.73 -33.47 2.94
C THR A 186 -7.08 -33.15 4.27
N TYR A 187 -6.49 -34.16 4.90
CA TYR A 187 -5.93 -34.04 6.25
C TYR A 187 -4.45 -34.42 6.26
N PHE A 188 -3.59 -33.46 6.57
CA PHE A 188 -2.16 -33.59 6.88
C PHE A 188 -1.89 -33.17 8.33
N THR A 189 -2.90 -33.30 9.20
CA THR A 189 -2.81 -32.90 10.60
C THR A 189 -1.69 -33.68 11.30
N ASN A 190 -0.80 -32.98 12.01
CA ASN A 190 0.39 -33.54 12.67
C ASN A 190 1.32 -34.36 11.75
N SER A 191 1.24 -34.21 10.42
CA SER A 191 2.16 -34.90 9.50
C SER A 191 3.56 -34.28 9.55
N GLU A 192 4.58 -35.09 9.32
CA GLU A 192 5.98 -34.64 9.29
C GLU A 192 6.61 -34.88 7.92
N PHE A 193 7.20 -33.86 7.32
CA PHE A 193 7.99 -33.96 6.10
C PHE A 193 9.44 -33.65 6.42
N SER A 194 10.28 -34.68 6.48
CA SER A 194 11.70 -34.56 6.82
C SER A 194 12.53 -33.90 5.69
N LYS A 195 12.05 -33.99 4.44
CA LYS A 195 12.61 -33.33 3.27
C LYS A 195 11.57 -32.41 2.62
N ASN A 196 11.56 -32.29 1.29
CA ASN A 196 10.69 -31.37 0.60
C ASN A 196 9.27 -31.93 0.48
N ALA A 197 8.28 -31.04 0.58
CA ALA A 197 6.88 -31.31 0.28
C ALA A 197 6.46 -30.45 -0.92
N ASP A 198 6.08 -31.07 -2.03
CA ASP A 198 5.77 -30.35 -3.28
C ASP A 198 4.31 -30.52 -3.69
N PHE A 199 3.53 -29.47 -3.49
CA PHE A 199 2.12 -29.33 -3.86
C PHE A 199 1.93 -28.35 -5.03
N THR A 200 2.97 -28.12 -5.85
CA THR A 200 2.90 -27.20 -6.99
C THR A 200 1.75 -27.56 -7.94
N SER A 201 0.92 -26.58 -8.28
CA SER A 201 -0.25 -26.71 -9.16
C SER A 201 -1.29 -27.73 -8.69
N SER A 202 -1.31 -28.09 -7.41
CA SER A 202 -2.35 -28.94 -6.82
C SER A 202 -3.65 -28.17 -6.58
N ARG A 203 -4.77 -28.90 -6.50
CA ARG A 203 -6.10 -28.32 -6.27
C ARG A 203 -6.78 -29.03 -5.10
N PHE A 204 -7.09 -28.29 -4.05
CA PHE A 204 -7.84 -28.74 -2.88
C PHE A 204 -9.26 -28.17 -2.99
N LEU A 205 -10.21 -29.00 -3.44
CA LEU A 205 -11.59 -28.58 -3.68
C LEU A 205 -12.45 -28.59 -2.40
N GLY A 206 -12.10 -29.48 -1.45
CA GLY A 206 -12.66 -29.49 -0.09
C GLY A 206 -11.80 -28.71 0.91
N ASP A 207 -12.13 -28.84 2.20
CA ASP A 207 -11.32 -28.24 3.27
C ASP A 207 -9.97 -28.96 3.40
N SER A 208 -8.89 -28.21 3.62
CA SER A 208 -7.54 -28.76 3.77
C SER A 208 -6.96 -28.42 5.14
N ASN A 209 -6.51 -29.44 5.86
CA ASN A 209 -6.02 -29.28 7.24
C ASN A 209 -4.58 -29.74 7.38
N PHE A 210 -3.67 -28.81 7.65
CA PHE A 210 -2.25 -29.00 7.92
C PHE A 210 -1.89 -28.63 9.36
N THR A 211 -2.88 -28.62 10.26
CA THR A 211 -2.70 -28.21 11.67
C THR A 211 -1.64 -29.07 12.36
N GLY A 212 -0.69 -28.42 13.05
CA GLY A 212 0.41 -29.08 13.75
C GLY A 212 1.43 -29.78 12.83
N SER A 213 1.31 -29.64 11.51
CA SER A 213 2.26 -30.25 10.57
C SER A 213 3.65 -29.64 10.70
N LYS A 214 4.67 -30.46 10.44
CA LYS A 214 6.08 -30.07 10.52
C LYS A 214 6.76 -30.36 9.20
N ILE A 215 7.21 -29.32 8.51
CA ILE A 215 7.94 -29.46 7.25
C ILE A 215 9.36 -28.94 7.46
N THR A 216 10.34 -29.85 7.51
CA THR A 216 11.73 -29.47 7.76
C THR A 216 12.48 -29.10 6.49
N GLY A 217 12.14 -29.70 5.35
CA GLY A 217 12.62 -29.24 4.04
C GLY A 217 11.74 -28.15 3.43
N ASN A 218 11.82 -27.95 2.12
CA ASN A 218 11.06 -26.90 1.44
C ASN A 218 9.61 -27.31 1.19
N ALA A 219 8.67 -26.40 1.44
CA ALA A 219 7.25 -26.58 1.13
C ALA A 219 6.87 -25.73 -0.09
N LYS A 220 6.36 -26.35 -1.16
CA LYS A 220 5.98 -25.65 -2.39
C LYS A 220 4.50 -25.77 -2.66
N PHE A 221 3.81 -24.64 -2.71
CA PHE A 221 2.40 -24.48 -3.03
C PHE A 221 2.24 -23.52 -4.23
N ILE A 222 3.20 -23.51 -5.14
CA ILE A 222 3.23 -22.59 -6.28
C ILE A 222 2.02 -22.89 -7.18
N GLN A 223 1.24 -21.87 -7.52
CA GLN A 223 0.03 -21.99 -8.34
C GLN A 223 -0.99 -23.03 -7.83
N SER A 224 -0.98 -23.34 -6.53
CA SER A 224 -2.00 -24.22 -5.94
C SER A 224 -3.30 -23.46 -5.68
N GLU A 225 -4.42 -24.18 -5.76
CA GLU A 225 -5.75 -23.63 -5.51
C GLU A 225 -6.39 -24.33 -4.32
N PHE A 226 -6.81 -23.55 -3.33
CA PHE A 226 -7.56 -23.99 -2.16
C PHE A 226 -8.98 -23.43 -2.23
N ALA A 227 -9.93 -24.26 -2.66
CA ALA A 227 -11.33 -23.85 -2.83
C ALA A 227 -12.14 -23.94 -1.51
N GLY A 228 -11.77 -24.86 -0.61
CA GLY A 228 -12.30 -24.95 0.75
C GLY A 228 -11.52 -24.10 1.76
N ASN A 229 -11.86 -24.20 3.04
CA ASN A 229 -11.09 -23.57 4.11
C ASN A 229 -9.75 -24.29 4.27
N THR A 230 -8.71 -23.53 4.58
CA THR A 230 -7.36 -24.08 4.76
C THR A 230 -6.79 -23.71 6.12
N GLU A 231 -6.31 -24.71 6.85
CA GLU A 231 -5.74 -24.55 8.19
C GLU A 231 -4.27 -24.97 8.21
N PHE A 232 -3.41 -24.08 8.67
CA PHE A 232 -2.00 -24.27 9.00
C PHE A 232 -1.75 -23.87 10.47
N ILE A 233 -2.73 -24.08 11.34
CA ILE A 233 -2.67 -23.71 12.75
C ILE A 233 -1.56 -24.52 13.44
N ASP A 234 -0.72 -23.88 14.25
CA ASP A 234 0.42 -24.53 14.91
C ASP A 234 1.41 -25.22 13.94
N ALA A 235 1.34 -24.93 12.64
CA ALA A 235 2.23 -25.54 11.65
C ALA A 235 3.64 -24.94 11.77
N ARG A 236 4.66 -25.78 11.59
CA ARG A 236 6.06 -25.39 11.70
C ARG A 236 6.82 -25.72 10.42
N PHE A 237 7.41 -24.70 9.84
CA PHE A 237 8.15 -24.80 8.59
C PHE A 237 9.60 -24.38 8.80
N SER A 238 10.52 -25.35 8.76
CA SER A 238 11.94 -25.07 8.93
C SER A 238 12.66 -24.73 7.63
N GLY A 239 12.19 -25.25 6.50
CA GLY A 239 12.71 -24.90 5.18
C GLY A 239 11.93 -23.76 4.52
N HIS A 240 12.28 -23.46 3.26
CA HIS A 240 11.65 -22.38 2.51
C HIS A 240 10.21 -22.75 2.14
N ILE A 241 9.28 -21.80 2.31
CA ILE A 241 7.90 -21.97 1.85
C ILE A 241 7.60 -21.03 0.70
N ASN A 242 6.95 -21.56 -0.33
CA ASN A 242 6.59 -20.80 -1.50
C ASN A 242 5.11 -20.99 -1.88
N TYR A 243 4.32 -19.93 -1.73
CA TYR A 243 2.92 -19.80 -2.11
C TYR A 243 2.72 -18.95 -3.39
N HIS A 244 3.76 -18.76 -4.22
CA HIS A 244 3.70 -17.90 -5.42
C HIS A 244 2.48 -18.21 -6.28
N TRP A 245 1.66 -17.18 -6.54
CA TRP A 245 0.45 -17.27 -7.37
C TRP A 245 -0.56 -18.34 -6.93
N SER A 246 -0.52 -18.77 -5.66
CA SER A 246 -1.57 -19.60 -5.09
C SER A 246 -2.84 -18.80 -4.79
N LYS A 247 -3.96 -19.52 -4.65
CA LYS A 247 -5.27 -18.93 -4.39
C LYS A 247 -5.95 -19.61 -3.22
N PHE A 248 -6.41 -18.83 -2.25
CA PHE A 248 -7.25 -19.26 -1.14
C PHE A 248 -8.63 -18.64 -1.30
N LEU A 249 -9.60 -19.42 -1.80
CA LEU A 249 -10.93 -18.92 -2.17
C LEU A 249 -11.86 -18.76 -0.95
N LYS A 250 -11.54 -19.44 0.15
CA LYS A 250 -12.22 -19.33 1.45
C LYS A 250 -11.22 -18.88 2.52
N ASN A 251 -11.49 -19.19 3.78
CA ASN A 251 -10.65 -18.74 4.88
C ASN A 251 -9.33 -19.52 4.91
N ALA A 252 -8.23 -18.82 5.20
CA ALA A 252 -6.91 -19.39 5.38
C ALA A 252 -6.37 -19.02 6.76
N ASP A 253 -6.08 -20.02 7.60
CA ASP A 253 -5.68 -19.80 8.99
C ASP A 253 -4.25 -20.29 9.26
N PHE A 254 -3.34 -19.36 9.53
CA PHE A 254 -1.95 -19.58 9.92
C PHE A 254 -1.71 -19.20 11.38
N THR A 255 -2.72 -19.33 12.24
CA THR A 255 -2.61 -18.96 13.65
C THR A 255 -1.54 -19.78 14.36
N ASN A 256 -0.67 -19.10 15.12
CA ASN A 256 0.43 -19.67 15.88
C ASN A 256 1.42 -20.50 15.05
N SER A 257 1.50 -20.26 13.73
CA SER A 257 2.46 -20.96 12.87
C SER A 257 3.85 -20.35 12.96
N GLU A 258 4.88 -21.19 12.81
CA GLU A 258 6.29 -20.81 12.84
C GLU A 258 6.94 -20.99 11.48
N PHE A 259 7.40 -19.88 10.89
CA PHE A 259 8.16 -19.84 9.65
C PHE A 259 9.63 -19.60 10.01
N LEU A 260 10.42 -20.67 10.09
CA LEU A 260 11.85 -20.58 10.44
C LEU A 260 12.75 -20.41 9.20
N GLY A 261 12.30 -20.86 8.03
CA GLY A 261 12.93 -20.56 6.74
C GLY A 261 12.29 -19.35 6.05
N GLU A 262 12.85 -18.93 4.90
CA GLU A 262 12.28 -17.84 4.11
C GLU A 262 10.88 -18.22 3.60
N CYS A 263 9.97 -17.24 3.57
CA CYS A 263 8.59 -17.47 3.17
C CYS A 263 8.18 -16.47 2.09
N SER A 264 7.50 -16.95 1.05
CA SER A 264 6.97 -16.10 -0.02
C SER A 264 5.49 -16.34 -0.29
N PHE A 265 4.73 -15.26 -0.26
CA PHE A 265 3.33 -15.12 -0.67
C PHE A 265 3.19 -14.20 -1.89
N THR A 266 4.24 -14.10 -2.72
CA THR A 266 4.23 -13.21 -3.88
C THR A 266 3.07 -13.54 -4.83
N GLY A 267 2.24 -12.55 -5.13
CA GLY A 267 1.08 -12.69 -6.00
C GLY A 267 0.02 -13.68 -5.50
N THR A 268 0.04 -14.06 -4.22
CA THR A 268 -1.00 -14.92 -3.63
C THR A 268 -2.32 -14.15 -3.50
N GLU A 269 -3.43 -14.83 -3.78
CA GLU A 269 -4.77 -14.27 -3.62
C GLU A 269 -5.49 -14.91 -2.42
N PHE A 270 -5.95 -14.08 -1.50
CA PHE A 270 -6.82 -14.44 -0.39
C PHE A 270 -8.21 -13.84 -0.60
N SER A 271 -9.15 -14.65 -1.06
CA SER A 271 -10.52 -14.22 -1.31
C SER A 271 -11.36 -14.18 -0.03
N GLY A 272 -11.09 -15.07 0.92
CA GLY A 272 -11.70 -15.12 2.26
C GLY A 272 -10.88 -14.44 3.34
N TYR A 273 -11.21 -14.72 4.61
CA TYR A 273 -10.46 -14.21 5.76
C TYR A 273 -9.09 -14.89 5.89
N ALA A 274 -8.03 -14.11 6.06
CA ALA A 274 -6.68 -14.63 6.28
C ALA A 274 -6.17 -14.30 7.70
N SER A 275 -5.86 -15.33 8.48
CA SER A 275 -5.35 -15.20 9.85
C SER A 275 -3.86 -15.53 9.92
N PHE A 276 -3.08 -14.64 10.51
CA PHE A 276 -1.67 -14.80 10.89
C PHE A 276 -1.51 -14.40 12.37
N PHE A 277 -2.50 -14.74 13.20
CA PHE A 277 -2.47 -14.44 14.62
C PHE A 277 -1.30 -15.15 15.29
N TYR A 278 -0.50 -14.43 16.09
CA TYR A 278 0.62 -14.99 16.84
C TYR A 278 1.68 -15.71 15.97
N SER A 279 1.64 -15.57 14.65
CA SER A 279 2.59 -16.23 13.75
C SER A 279 3.96 -15.58 13.84
N ARG A 280 5.02 -16.38 13.72
CA ARG A 280 6.41 -15.93 13.83
C ARG A 280 7.20 -16.20 12.55
N PHE A 281 7.78 -15.16 11.98
CA PHE A 281 8.65 -15.21 10.80
C PHE A 281 10.09 -14.92 11.21
N SER A 282 10.94 -15.95 11.16
CA SER A 282 12.32 -15.88 11.67
C SER A 282 13.33 -15.40 10.63
N GLU A 283 13.03 -15.61 9.35
CA GLU A 283 13.81 -15.14 8.20
C GLU A 283 13.01 -14.14 7.36
N ASP A 284 13.59 -13.67 6.24
CA ASP A 284 12.94 -12.71 5.35
C ASP A 284 11.61 -13.27 4.81
N VAL A 285 10.58 -12.43 4.79
CA VAL A 285 9.25 -12.78 4.26
C VAL A 285 8.79 -11.81 3.18
N LYS A 286 8.28 -12.37 2.08
CA LYS A 286 7.84 -11.63 0.90
C LYS A 286 6.34 -11.75 0.70
N PHE A 287 5.64 -10.66 0.95
CA PHE A 287 4.27 -10.38 0.53
C PHE A 287 4.32 -9.35 -0.61
N GLU A 288 4.98 -9.69 -1.71
CA GLU A 288 5.05 -8.82 -2.89
C GLU A 288 3.81 -9.01 -3.78
N ALA A 289 3.06 -7.94 -4.01
CA ALA A 289 1.82 -7.92 -4.78
C ALA A 289 0.74 -8.97 -4.40
N PRO A 290 0.55 -9.35 -3.12
CA PRO A 290 -0.59 -10.18 -2.73
C PRO A 290 -1.90 -9.38 -2.86
N MET A 291 -2.99 -10.11 -3.01
CA MET A 291 -4.34 -9.55 -3.00
C MET A 291 -5.13 -10.15 -1.85
N PHE A 292 -5.53 -9.31 -0.90
CA PHE A 292 -6.43 -9.65 0.20
C PHE A 292 -7.80 -9.04 -0.09
N SER A 293 -8.69 -9.83 -0.68
CA SER A 293 -10.07 -9.40 -0.97
C SER A 293 -10.93 -9.44 0.30
N GLY A 294 -10.70 -10.43 1.17
CA GLY A 294 -11.26 -10.50 2.51
C GLY A 294 -10.41 -9.75 3.55
N ASP A 295 -10.89 -9.74 4.80
CA ASP A 295 -10.13 -9.17 5.91
C ASP A 295 -8.89 -10.02 6.22
N VAL A 296 -7.81 -9.38 6.64
CA VAL A 296 -6.56 -10.05 7.03
C VAL A 296 -6.06 -9.55 8.37
N SER A 297 -5.51 -10.44 9.18
CA SER A 297 -4.89 -10.01 10.42
C SER A 297 -3.60 -10.73 10.78
N PHE A 298 -2.62 -9.92 11.13
CA PHE A 298 -1.31 -10.27 11.66
C PHE A 298 -1.24 -9.99 13.17
N PHE A 299 -2.37 -10.08 13.90
CA PHE A 299 -2.43 -9.69 15.31
C PHE A 299 -1.33 -10.40 16.12
N ARG A 300 -0.49 -9.61 16.81
CA ARG A 300 0.67 -10.12 17.59
C ARG A 300 1.63 -11.01 16.79
N SER A 301 1.72 -10.83 15.48
CA SER A 301 2.74 -11.50 14.68
C SER A 301 4.12 -10.88 14.93
N GLU A 302 5.16 -11.69 14.75
CA GLU A 302 6.55 -11.26 14.88
C GLU A 302 7.32 -11.48 13.58
N PHE A 303 7.93 -10.42 13.07
CA PHE A 303 8.84 -10.45 11.92
C PHE A 303 10.26 -10.15 12.42
N LEU A 304 11.14 -11.14 12.43
CA LEU A 304 12.49 -11.01 13.01
C LEU A 304 13.51 -10.41 12.03
N LYS A 305 13.26 -10.57 10.72
CA LYS A 305 14.08 -10.04 9.62
C LYS A 305 13.24 -9.12 8.73
N ASN A 306 13.66 -8.89 7.49
CA ASN A 306 12.97 -7.97 6.60
C ASN A 306 11.62 -8.54 6.19
N CYS A 307 10.63 -7.68 6.10
CA CYS A 307 9.28 -8.04 5.70
C CYS A 307 8.80 -7.08 4.62
N ASP A 308 8.53 -7.64 3.44
CA ASP A 308 8.10 -6.87 2.28
C ASP A 308 6.61 -7.05 2.06
N PHE A 309 5.85 -5.97 2.07
CA PHE A 309 4.44 -5.86 1.66
C PHE A 309 4.31 -5.00 0.38
N ILE A 310 5.36 -4.92 -0.43
CA ILE A 310 5.44 -4.05 -1.61
C ILE A 310 4.31 -4.36 -2.58
N SER A 311 3.61 -3.34 -3.06
CA SER A 311 2.47 -3.46 -3.98
C SER A 311 1.32 -4.33 -3.48
N SER A 312 1.22 -4.58 -2.17
CA SER A 312 0.11 -5.32 -1.56
C SER A 312 -1.21 -4.59 -1.73
N ARG A 313 -2.29 -5.34 -2.00
CA ARG A 313 -3.65 -4.80 -2.13
C ARG A 313 -4.56 -5.37 -1.06
N PHE A 314 -4.88 -4.56 -0.06
CA PHE A 314 -5.80 -4.88 1.03
C PHE A 314 -7.17 -4.27 0.72
N LEU A 315 -8.08 -5.04 0.12
CA LEU A 315 -9.45 -4.58 -0.16
C LEU A 315 -10.35 -4.72 1.08
N GLY A 316 -10.10 -5.74 1.91
CA GLY A 316 -10.66 -5.89 3.25
C GLY A 316 -9.97 -5.03 4.32
N GLU A 317 -10.40 -5.16 5.58
CA GLU A 317 -9.68 -4.57 6.71
C GLU A 317 -8.36 -5.32 6.96
N VAL A 318 -7.28 -4.58 7.26
CA VAL A 318 -6.00 -5.15 7.67
C VAL A 318 -5.66 -4.77 9.11
N LYS A 319 -5.26 -5.76 9.91
CA LYS A 319 -4.93 -5.59 11.34
C LYS A 319 -3.55 -6.13 11.66
N PHE A 320 -2.59 -5.24 11.86
CA PHE A 320 -1.25 -5.49 12.41
C PHE A 320 -1.18 -5.19 13.92
N THR A 321 -2.32 -5.12 14.60
CA THR A 321 -2.36 -4.68 16.00
C THR A 321 -1.40 -5.52 16.87
N GLN A 322 -0.55 -4.85 17.65
CA GLN A 322 0.48 -5.49 18.50
C GLN A 322 1.56 -6.30 17.76
N SER A 323 1.71 -6.18 16.44
CA SER A 323 2.80 -6.84 15.70
C SER A 323 4.16 -6.18 15.95
N ILE A 324 5.23 -6.97 15.81
CA ILE A 324 6.62 -6.53 15.99
C ILE A 324 7.38 -6.73 14.67
N PHE A 325 7.98 -5.66 14.16
CA PHE A 325 8.87 -5.65 13.01
C PHE A 325 10.30 -5.35 13.49
N SER A 326 11.17 -6.35 13.48
CA SER A 326 12.52 -6.24 14.06
C SER A 326 13.56 -5.65 13.11
N ALA A 327 13.30 -5.70 11.80
CA ALA A 327 14.14 -5.09 10.76
C ALA A 327 13.27 -4.20 9.83
N LEU A 328 13.63 -4.07 8.56
CA LEU A 328 12.88 -3.27 7.58
C LEU A 328 11.46 -3.85 7.38
N ALA A 329 10.45 -2.98 7.43
CA ALA A 329 9.09 -3.29 7.03
C ALA A 329 8.69 -2.40 5.85
N ASP A 330 8.59 -2.99 4.64
CA ASP A 330 8.42 -2.24 3.40
C ASP A 330 7.01 -2.43 2.82
N PHE A 331 6.15 -1.43 2.99
CA PHE A 331 4.78 -1.35 2.46
C PHE A 331 4.70 -0.43 1.23
N THR A 332 5.79 -0.21 0.49
CA THR A 332 5.82 0.69 -0.67
C THR A 332 4.74 0.32 -1.70
N ASN A 333 4.07 1.33 -2.26
CA ASN A 333 3.03 1.18 -3.29
C ASN A 333 1.85 0.29 -2.86
N SER A 334 1.55 0.21 -1.56
CA SER A 334 0.43 -0.60 -1.05
C SER A 334 -0.91 0.14 -1.11
N GLU A 335 -2.00 -0.60 -1.35
CA GLU A 335 -3.38 -0.09 -1.41
C GLU A 335 -4.20 -0.60 -0.23
N TYR A 336 -4.84 0.30 0.52
CA TYR A 336 -5.73 -0.02 1.63
C TYR A 336 -7.14 0.49 1.31
N GLY A 337 -8.02 -0.41 0.88
CA GLY A 337 -9.41 -0.11 0.52
C GLY A 337 -10.31 0.16 1.73
N ARG A 338 -10.02 -0.46 2.87
CA ARG A 338 -10.70 -0.27 4.16
C ARG A 338 -9.70 0.10 5.26
N ARG A 339 -10.12 -0.03 6.52
CA ARG A 339 -9.32 0.34 7.69
C ARG A 339 -8.00 -0.43 7.74
N ALA A 340 -6.90 0.29 7.95
CA ALA A 340 -5.56 -0.24 8.18
C ALA A 340 -5.13 0.05 9.61
N ASN A 341 -5.10 -0.99 10.45
CA ASN A 341 -4.88 -0.88 11.88
C ASN A 341 -3.48 -1.35 12.26
N PHE A 342 -2.61 -0.40 12.59
CA PHE A 342 -1.24 -0.60 13.07
C PHE A 342 -1.09 -0.22 14.54
N ARG A 343 -2.16 -0.31 15.35
CA ARG A 343 -2.12 0.11 16.76
C ARG A 343 -1.19 -0.77 17.57
N TYR A 344 -0.43 -0.17 18.49
CA TYR A 344 0.51 -0.88 19.37
C TYR A 344 1.60 -1.68 18.64
N CYS A 345 1.86 -1.38 17.35
CA CYS A 345 2.97 -2.00 16.63
C CYS A 345 4.32 -1.48 17.13
N LYS A 346 5.36 -2.30 17.01
CA LYS A 346 6.75 -1.89 17.24
C LYS A 346 7.58 -2.09 15.99
N PHE A 347 8.01 -0.99 15.39
CA PHE A 347 8.94 -0.98 14.26
C PHE A 347 10.34 -0.67 14.76
N LYS A 348 11.20 -1.69 14.88
CA LYS A 348 12.59 -1.55 15.32
C LYS A 348 13.52 -1.14 14.17
N GLY A 349 13.16 -1.47 12.93
CA GLY A 349 13.81 -0.96 11.72
C GLY A 349 13.03 0.20 11.09
N ASP A 350 13.35 0.51 9.83
CA ASP A 350 12.59 1.48 9.04
C ASP A 350 11.22 0.91 8.66
N ALA A 351 10.20 1.76 8.65
CA ALA A 351 8.86 1.44 8.16
C ALA A 351 8.59 2.31 6.92
N ARG A 352 8.52 1.69 5.74
CA ARG A 352 8.28 2.40 4.48
C ARG A 352 6.85 2.20 4.06
N PHE A 353 6.14 3.29 3.84
CA PHE A 353 4.79 3.35 3.30
C PHE A 353 4.78 4.25 2.06
N THR A 354 5.90 4.42 1.36
CA THR A 354 6.01 5.37 0.26
C THR A 354 5.07 5.01 -0.88
N GLU A 355 4.53 6.01 -1.57
CA GLU A 355 3.60 5.85 -2.69
C GLU A 355 2.34 5.03 -2.36
N SER A 356 1.99 4.89 -1.07
CA SER A 356 0.86 4.07 -0.64
C SER A 356 -0.46 4.85 -0.70
N ASN A 357 -1.57 4.13 -0.86
CA ASN A 357 -2.90 4.69 -0.97
C ASN A 357 -3.83 4.18 0.14
N PHE A 358 -4.02 5.00 1.18
CA PHE A 358 -4.92 4.73 2.28
C PHE A 358 -6.30 5.33 1.99
N ARG A 359 -7.20 4.51 1.43
CA ARG A 359 -8.60 4.89 1.15
C ARG A 359 -9.51 4.70 2.37
N GLY A 360 -9.14 3.83 3.29
CA GLY A 360 -9.77 3.76 4.62
C GLY A 360 -8.98 4.51 5.69
N ASP A 361 -9.43 4.42 6.94
CA ASP A 361 -8.74 4.98 8.09
C ASP A 361 -7.41 4.27 8.34
N CYS A 362 -6.31 5.00 8.48
CA CYS A 362 -5.03 4.46 8.94
C CYS A 362 -4.77 4.82 10.42
N GLU A 363 -4.52 3.81 11.25
CA GLU A 363 -4.37 3.99 12.70
C GLU A 363 -2.99 3.54 13.20
N PHE A 364 -2.23 4.48 13.76
CA PHE A 364 -0.93 4.24 14.41
C PHE A 364 -0.97 4.72 15.87
N ILE A 365 -1.95 4.20 16.62
CA ILE A 365 -2.17 4.58 18.03
C ILE A 365 -1.29 3.73 18.93
N ARG A 366 -0.46 4.40 19.74
CA ARG A 366 0.54 3.81 20.65
C ARG A 366 1.54 2.91 19.94
N SER A 367 1.81 3.19 18.67
CA SER A 367 2.82 2.49 17.87
C SER A 367 4.17 3.18 18.05
N GLU A 368 5.24 2.39 18.06
CA GLU A 368 6.60 2.86 18.28
C GLU A 368 7.42 2.69 17.00
N PHE A 369 8.09 3.75 16.56
CA PHE A 369 9.04 3.71 15.45
C PHE A 369 10.44 4.03 15.98
N ALA A 370 11.36 3.07 15.94
CA ALA A 370 12.73 3.31 16.38
C ALA A 370 13.51 4.19 15.39
N ASN A 371 13.23 4.05 14.08
CA ASN A 371 13.87 4.79 13.00
C ASN A 371 12.85 5.63 12.20
N LEU A 372 12.95 5.63 10.86
CA LEU A 372 12.11 6.40 9.96
C LEU A 372 10.81 5.66 9.64
N ALA A 373 9.68 6.37 9.76
CA ALA A 373 8.41 5.99 9.17
C ALA A 373 8.14 6.88 7.95
N ASP A 374 8.38 6.35 6.75
CA ASP A 374 8.33 7.12 5.51
C ASP A 374 7.02 6.91 4.75
N PHE A 375 6.14 7.91 4.77
CA PHE A 375 4.90 7.94 4.02
C PHE A 375 5.02 8.72 2.71
N SER A 376 6.22 9.11 2.27
CA SER A 376 6.37 10.04 1.15
C SER A 376 5.60 9.65 -0.12
N SER A 377 5.08 10.65 -0.82
CA SER A 377 4.22 10.51 -2.02
C SER A 377 2.93 9.71 -1.80
N SER A 378 2.54 9.43 -0.55
CA SER A 378 1.31 8.69 -0.26
C SER A 378 0.06 9.55 -0.32
N LYS A 379 -1.05 8.88 -0.56
CA LYS A 379 -2.39 9.43 -0.47
C LYS A 379 -3.08 8.89 0.77
N ILE A 380 -3.52 9.79 1.65
CA ILE A 380 -4.10 9.44 2.95
C ILE A 380 -5.45 10.12 3.09
N ILE A 381 -6.52 9.35 3.23
CA ILE A 381 -7.87 9.88 3.48
C ILE A 381 -7.97 10.35 4.93
N ASN A 382 -7.91 9.41 5.89
CA ASN A 382 -7.92 9.70 7.31
C ASN A 382 -6.71 9.04 7.99
N ALA A 383 -6.04 9.80 8.86
CA ALA A 383 -4.99 9.26 9.72
C ALA A 383 -5.30 9.53 11.19
N ASN A 384 -5.11 8.54 12.05
CA ASN A 384 -5.06 8.72 13.48
C ASN A 384 -3.74 8.18 14.03
N ILE A 385 -2.80 9.10 14.29
CA ILE A 385 -1.45 8.80 14.72
C ILE A 385 -1.27 9.36 16.12
N GLU A 386 -1.06 8.46 17.08
CA GLU A 386 -0.88 8.82 18.49
C GLU A 386 0.36 8.13 19.03
N LEU A 387 1.51 8.80 18.98
CA LEU A 387 2.79 8.18 19.33
C LEU A 387 3.10 8.33 20.82
N PRO A 388 3.60 7.27 21.49
CA PRO A 388 3.96 7.32 22.89
C PRO A 388 5.24 8.14 23.12
N GLU A 389 5.52 8.47 24.38
CA GLU A 389 6.85 8.95 24.78
C GLU A 389 7.90 7.90 24.42
N PRO A 390 9.04 8.29 23.82
CA PRO A 390 10.13 7.36 23.59
C PRO A 390 10.60 6.84 24.95
N THR A 391 10.53 5.52 25.12
CA THR A 391 10.92 4.81 26.35
C THR A 391 12.43 4.91 26.63
N ASP A 392 13.24 5.16 25.59
CA ASP A 392 14.68 5.32 25.69
C ASP A 392 15.13 6.74 25.29
N SER A 393 15.79 7.44 26.22
CA SER A 393 16.31 8.80 26.03
C SER A 393 17.42 8.94 24.97
N LYS A 394 17.92 7.81 24.43
CA LYS A 394 19.03 7.73 23.46
C LYS A 394 18.59 7.52 22.01
N GLN A 395 17.34 7.13 21.74
CA GLN A 395 16.87 6.95 20.36
C GLN A 395 16.10 8.19 19.89
N ASN A 396 16.48 8.71 18.72
CA ASN A 396 15.66 9.65 17.96
C ASN A 396 14.47 8.87 17.35
N GLY A 397 13.62 8.29 18.19
CA GLY A 397 12.45 7.54 17.76
C GLY A 397 11.36 8.46 17.21
N ASN A 398 10.46 7.89 16.41
CA ASN A 398 9.25 8.51 15.86
C ASN A 398 9.52 9.62 14.83
N ASN A 399 10.40 9.36 13.86
CA ASN A 399 10.60 10.27 12.74
C ASN A 399 9.57 9.96 11.64
N LEU A 400 8.54 10.78 11.50
CA LEU A 400 7.52 10.65 10.47
C LEU A 400 7.86 11.53 9.26
N CYS A 401 7.86 10.94 8.07
CA CYS A 401 8.07 11.65 6.82
C CYS A 401 6.82 11.60 5.94
N PHE A 402 6.24 12.76 5.63
CA PHE A 402 5.06 12.94 4.79
C PHE A 402 5.37 13.82 3.56
N LYS A 403 6.57 13.70 3.01
CA LYS A 403 6.97 14.49 1.83
C LYS A 403 6.06 14.22 0.65
N ASN A 404 5.65 15.26 -0.08
CA ASN A 404 4.77 15.13 -1.25
C ASN A 404 3.47 14.33 -0.99
N CYS A 405 3.05 14.16 0.27
CA CYS A 405 1.84 13.40 0.60
C CYS A 405 0.59 14.22 0.32
N THR A 406 -0.54 13.54 0.12
CA THR A 406 -1.85 14.18 0.06
C THR A 406 -2.72 13.74 1.23
N PHE A 407 -3.19 14.69 2.04
CA PHE A 407 -4.18 14.47 3.09
C PHE A 407 -5.56 14.93 2.62
N GLU A 408 -6.50 14.01 2.43
CA GLU A 408 -7.81 14.33 1.82
C GLU A 408 -8.89 14.75 2.81
N GLN A 409 -8.98 14.09 3.97
CA GLN A 409 -10.01 14.34 4.98
C GLN A 409 -9.39 14.70 6.33
N ILE A 410 -9.70 13.96 7.41
CA ILE A 410 -9.29 14.34 8.77
C ILE A 410 -8.10 13.49 9.19
N SER A 411 -6.98 14.15 9.39
CA SER A 411 -5.78 13.54 9.95
C SER A 411 -5.46 14.17 11.30
N ARG A 412 -5.26 13.34 12.31
CA ARG A 412 -4.84 13.73 13.66
C ARG A 412 -3.49 13.09 13.94
N ILE A 413 -2.50 13.92 14.24
CA ILE A 413 -1.16 13.47 14.59
C ILE A 413 -0.78 14.13 15.92
N LYS A 414 -0.56 13.30 16.93
CA LYS A 414 -0.06 13.71 18.25
C LYS A 414 1.02 12.74 18.74
N GLY A 415 1.91 13.23 19.58
CA GLY A 415 2.97 12.43 20.19
C GLY A 415 4.35 13.06 20.06
N TYR A 416 5.36 12.30 20.46
CA TYR A 416 6.75 12.74 20.51
C TYR A 416 7.50 12.26 19.27
N GLY A 417 8.25 13.14 18.61
CA GLY A 417 9.01 12.78 17.41
C GLY A 417 9.28 13.96 16.49
N THR A 418 9.84 13.69 15.32
CA THR A 418 9.97 14.68 14.25
C THR A 418 8.94 14.41 13.16
N ILE A 419 8.41 15.46 12.54
CA ILE A 419 7.47 15.33 11.43
C ILE A 419 7.96 16.21 10.28
N ASP A 420 8.20 15.59 9.11
CA ASP A 420 8.52 16.28 7.87
C ASP A 420 7.29 16.29 6.95
N ILE A 421 6.65 17.45 6.78
CA ILE A 421 5.50 17.65 5.88
C ILE A 421 5.87 18.45 4.62
N THR A 422 7.14 18.42 4.20
CA THR A 422 7.59 19.24 3.05
C THR A 422 6.83 18.89 1.77
N ALA A 423 6.28 19.91 1.11
CA ALA A 423 5.46 19.79 -0.10
C ALA A 423 4.22 18.88 0.03
N ALA A 424 3.75 18.60 1.26
CA ALA A 424 2.48 17.92 1.48
C ALA A 424 1.30 18.78 1.01
N LYS A 425 0.35 18.15 0.31
CA LYS A 425 -0.91 18.74 -0.12
C LYS A 425 -2.00 18.41 0.90
N ILE A 426 -2.44 19.40 1.65
CA ILE A 426 -3.52 19.25 2.65
C ILE A 426 -4.82 19.75 2.03
N ILE A 427 -5.71 18.84 1.63
CA ILE A 427 -7.05 19.15 1.11
C ILE A 427 -8.07 19.20 2.26
N GLY A 428 -7.92 18.29 3.24
CA GLY A 428 -8.78 18.21 4.41
C GLY A 428 -8.26 18.97 5.63
N LYS A 429 -8.51 18.45 6.83
CA LYS A 429 -8.04 19.03 8.11
C LYS A 429 -6.92 18.19 8.69
N LEU A 430 -5.77 18.82 8.94
CA LEU A 430 -4.63 18.22 9.63
C LEU A 430 -4.49 18.84 11.02
N TYR A 431 -4.75 18.05 12.06
CA TYR A 431 -4.54 18.44 13.46
C TYR A 431 -3.17 17.95 13.91
N LEU A 432 -2.31 18.89 14.28
CA LEU A 432 -0.99 18.63 14.84
C LEU A 432 -0.97 19.13 16.29
N ASP A 433 -0.68 18.25 17.23
CA ASP A 433 -0.49 18.63 18.63
C ASP A 433 0.95 19.11 18.86
N TRP A 434 1.14 20.43 18.81
CA TRP A 434 2.44 21.09 18.89
C TRP A 434 3.08 21.05 20.28
N ASP A 435 2.29 20.95 21.36
CA ASP A 435 2.83 20.95 22.73
C ASP A 435 3.59 19.65 23.04
N TYR A 436 3.17 18.54 22.42
CA TYR A 436 3.83 17.23 22.54
C TYR A 436 4.99 17.02 21.57
N LEU A 437 4.93 17.60 20.36
CA LEU A 437 5.98 17.46 19.35
C LEU A 437 7.29 18.19 19.68
N ASN A 438 7.29 19.09 20.68
CA ASN A 438 8.42 19.96 21.00
C ASN A 438 8.83 19.98 22.50
N ALA A 439 8.77 18.84 23.20
CA ALA A 439 9.29 18.74 24.57
C ALA A 439 10.84 18.93 24.69
N LYS A 440 11.56 19.19 23.58
CA LYS A 440 13.00 19.51 23.59
C LYS A 440 13.42 20.77 22.82
N GLN A 441 12.51 21.51 22.17
CA GLN A 441 12.88 22.76 21.50
C GLN A 441 11.90 23.89 21.81
N ASN A 442 12.49 24.97 22.33
CA ASN A 442 11.85 26.19 22.80
C ASN A 442 10.68 26.67 21.92
N LYS A 443 9.56 26.96 22.59
CA LYS A 443 8.23 27.39 22.12
C LYS A 443 8.14 28.60 21.16
N LYS A 444 9.21 29.07 20.51
CA LYS A 444 9.16 30.27 19.65
C LYS A 444 9.97 30.22 18.35
N ASP A 445 10.88 29.26 18.15
CA ASP A 445 11.91 29.41 17.11
C ASP A 445 11.75 28.54 15.85
N MET A 446 10.72 27.69 15.75
CA MET A 446 10.69 26.70 14.65
C MET A 446 10.06 27.21 13.34
N PHE A 447 9.21 28.25 13.37
CA PHE A 447 8.75 28.91 12.14
C PHE A 447 9.75 29.95 11.61
N PHE A 448 10.68 30.43 12.45
CA PHE A 448 11.64 31.49 12.13
C PHE A 448 13.10 31.07 12.32
N ARG A 449 13.45 29.79 12.17
CA ARG A 449 14.86 29.40 12.13
C ARG A 449 15.50 29.96 10.85
N LYS A 450 16.09 31.15 10.98
CA LYS A 450 17.30 31.55 10.25
C LYS A 450 18.37 30.52 10.61
N GLU A 451 18.35 29.35 10.00
CA GLU A 451 19.54 28.51 9.99
C GLU A 451 20.59 29.23 9.15
N LYS A 452 21.62 29.73 9.84
CA LYS A 452 22.96 29.86 9.28
C LYS A 452 23.47 28.44 8.98
N CYS A 453 22.91 27.80 7.96
CA CYS A 453 23.53 26.66 7.30
C CYS A 453 23.92 27.15 5.91
N GLY A 454 25.18 26.96 5.55
CA GLY A 454 25.81 27.40 4.30
C GLY A 454 25.31 26.68 3.04
N CYS A 455 24.04 26.26 3.02
CA CYS A 455 23.42 25.56 1.90
C CYS A 455 22.13 26.28 1.51
N ARG A 456 22.10 26.75 0.26
CA ARG A 456 21.02 27.44 -0.47
C ARG A 456 19.63 27.47 0.19
N LEU A 457 19.24 28.67 0.62
CA LEU A 457 17.86 29.12 0.82
C LEU A 457 17.06 29.01 -0.50
N GLU A 458 16.38 27.88 -0.74
CA GLU A 458 15.50 27.72 -1.92
C GLU A 458 14.04 27.33 -1.60
N ASN A 459 13.65 27.01 -0.36
CA ASN A 459 12.27 26.57 -0.09
C ASN A 459 11.51 27.48 0.91
N ARG A 460 11.28 28.74 0.52
CA ARG A 460 10.17 29.55 1.05
C ARG A 460 9.04 29.55 0.02
N SER A 461 8.28 28.46 -0.05
CA SER A 461 7.16 28.37 -1.00
C SER A 461 5.98 29.22 -0.52
N SER A 462 5.36 29.98 -1.43
CA SER A 462 4.14 30.75 -1.12
C SER A 462 3.01 29.87 -0.56
N GLY A 463 2.98 28.58 -0.89
CA GLY A 463 1.98 27.63 -0.38
C GLY A 463 1.94 27.54 1.14
N VAL A 464 3.09 27.61 1.82
CA VAL A 464 3.18 27.51 3.29
C VAL A 464 2.47 28.67 3.98
N PHE A 465 2.70 29.90 3.50
CA PHE A 465 2.08 31.10 4.07
C PHE A 465 0.58 31.19 3.76
N GLN A 466 0.12 30.59 2.65
CA GLN A 466 -1.30 30.48 2.37
C GLN A 466 -2.02 29.60 3.39
N ILE A 467 -1.45 28.45 3.73
CA ILE A 467 -1.98 27.54 4.74
C ILE A 467 -2.00 28.21 6.11
N LEU A 468 -0.89 28.87 6.50
CA LEU A 468 -0.80 29.60 7.77
C LEU A 468 -1.88 30.68 7.90
N LYS A 469 -2.09 31.46 6.85
CA LYS A 469 -3.16 32.46 6.80
C LYS A 469 -4.54 31.84 7.04
N GLU A 470 -4.85 30.73 6.36
CA GLU A 470 -6.15 30.06 6.54
C GLU A 470 -6.33 29.50 7.95
N ASN A 471 -5.27 28.97 8.55
CA ASN A 471 -5.28 28.45 9.93
C ASN A 471 -5.51 29.56 10.96
N TYR A 472 -4.76 30.66 10.89
CA TYR A 472 -4.94 31.79 11.82
C TYR A 472 -6.33 32.40 11.74
N ARG A 473 -6.90 32.45 10.53
CA ARG A 473 -8.29 32.90 10.32
C ARG A 473 -9.29 31.98 11.03
N GLN A 474 -9.10 30.65 10.98
CA GLN A 474 -9.97 29.70 11.68
C GLN A 474 -9.83 29.79 13.21
N LEU A 475 -8.64 30.12 13.71
CA LEU A 475 -8.37 30.29 15.13
C LEU A 475 -8.83 31.65 15.70
N GLY A 476 -9.34 32.56 14.86
CA GLY A 476 -9.69 33.93 15.27
C GLY A 476 -8.47 34.80 15.61
N GLN A 477 -7.26 34.39 15.19
CA GLN A 477 -6.00 35.07 15.49
C GLN A 477 -5.62 36.02 14.34
N TYR A 478 -6.33 37.13 14.22
CA TYR A 478 -6.25 38.01 13.04
C TYR A 478 -4.91 38.73 12.85
N ASP A 479 -4.16 39.01 13.91
CA ASP A 479 -2.85 39.67 13.77
C ASP A 479 -1.81 38.77 13.08
N TRP A 480 -1.79 37.47 13.40
CA TRP A 480 -0.92 36.49 12.74
C TRP A 480 -1.42 36.11 11.34
N GLU A 481 -2.74 36.15 11.10
CA GLU A 481 -3.29 36.03 9.73
C GLU A 481 -2.74 37.13 8.82
N ASP A 482 -2.74 38.37 9.29
CA ASP A 482 -2.27 39.53 8.53
C ASP A 482 -0.77 39.42 8.22
N GLU A 483 0.05 39.01 9.19
CA GLU A 483 1.50 38.77 8.98
C GLU A 483 1.74 37.66 7.95
N ALA A 484 1.04 36.53 8.06
CA ALA A 484 1.14 35.43 7.10
C ALA A 484 0.69 35.85 5.68
N TYR A 485 -0.35 36.68 5.58
CA TYR A 485 -0.82 37.22 4.30
C TYR A 485 0.21 38.13 3.61
N VAL A 486 0.92 38.95 4.37
CA VAL A 486 1.97 39.84 3.84
C VAL A 486 3.12 39.02 3.26
N GLU A 487 3.63 38.05 4.03
CA GLU A 487 4.71 37.17 3.58
C GLU A 487 4.30 36.32 2.37
N TYR A 488 3.06 35.82 2.34
CA TYR A 488 2.49 35.15 1.16
C TYR A 488 2.58 36.01 -0.11
N LYS A 489 2.19 37.29 -0.02
CA LYS A 489 2.26 38.21 -1.16
C LYS A 489 3.71 38.51 -1.57
N ARG A 490 4.62 38.67 -0.60
CA ARG A 490 6.06 38.87 -0.84
C ARG A 490 6.68 37.69 -1.59
N GLU A 491 6.37 36.46 -1.21
CA GLU A 491 6.90 35.27 -1.91
C GLU A 491 6.31 35.11 -3.31
N LYS A 492 5.01 35.38 -3.52
CA LYS A 492 4.42 35.35 -4.87
C LYS A 492 5.08 36.33 -5.85
N VAL A 493 5.51 37.50 -5.38
CA VAL A 493 6.27 38.45 -6.20
C VAL A 493 7.63 37.88 -6.57
N ARG A 494 8.28 37.15 -5.66
CA ARG A 494 9.56 36.47 -5.93
C ARG A 494 9.42 35.32 -6.92
N GLU A 495 8.39 34.49 -6.79
CA GLU A 495 8.11 33.39 -7.73
C GLU A 495 7.99 33.92 -9.16
N LYS A 496 7.16 34.95 -9.39
CA LYS A 496 7.03 35.62 -10.70
C LYS A 496 8.35 36.19 -11.23
N HIS A 497 9.19 36.69 -10.32
CA HIS A 497 10.50 37.23 -10.70
C HIS A 497 11.48 36.12 -11.12
N ILE A 498 11.44 34.98 -10.43
CA ILE A 498 12.22 33.78 -10.77
C ILE A 498 11.75 33.21 -12.12
N GLU A 499 10.45 33.15 -12.36
CA GLU A 499 9.88 32.72 -13.66
C GLU A 499 10.36 33.61 -14.82
N ARG A 500 10.28 34.94 -14.69
CA ARG A 500 10.80 35.86 -15.71
C ARG A 500 12.31 35.71 -15.96
N CYS A 501 13.08 35.38 -14.92
CA CYS A 501 14.50 35.10 -15.07
C CYS A 501 14.76 33.81 -15.87
N LYS A 502 13.87 32.82 -15.80
CA LYS A 502 13.95 31.60 -16.62
C LYS A 502 13.57 31.88 -18.08
N GLU A 503 12.55 32.71 -18.30
CA GLU A 503 12.05 33.02 -19.65
C GLU A 503 12.96 33.99 -20.44
N HIS A 504 13.64 34.91 -19.76
CA HIS A 504 14.45 35.95 -20.41
C HIS A 504 15.94 35.93 -19.99
N PRO A 505 16.83 35.28 -20.77
CA PRO A 505 18.24 35.12 -20.42
C PRO A 505 19.08 36.41 -20.43
N ARG A 506 18.60 37.49 -21.08
CA ARG A 506 19.22 38.83 -20.97
C ARG A 506 18.91 39.50 -19.63
N TYR A 507 17.68 39.33 -19.13
CA TYR A 507 17.23 39.83 -17.82
C TYR A 507 17.95 39.10 -16.69
N ALA A 508 18.08 37.77 -16.77
CA ALA A 508 18.84 36.98 -15.81
C ALA A 508 20.30 37.42 -15.68
N ARG A 509 20.97 37.73 -16.80
CA ARG A 509 22.35 38.24 -16.82
C ARG A 509 22.47 39.63 -16.19
N PHE A 510 21.50 40.52 -16.43
CA PHE A 510 21.45 41.84 -15.79
C PHE A 510 21.33 41.71 -14.27
N ILE A 511 20.40 40.88 -13.79
CA ILE A 511 20.20 40.63 -12.36
C ILE A 511 21.42 39.95 -11.72
N GLN A 512 22.07 38.99 -12.41
CA GLN A 512 23.33 38.39 -11.94
C GLN A 512 24.46 39.42 -11.81
N LYS A 513 24.54 40.39 -12.73
CA LYS A 513 25.54 41.46 -12.68
C LYS A 513 25.31 42.41 -11.50
N VAL A 514 24.06 42.71 -11.18
CA VAL A 514 23.66 43.48 -9.98
C VAL A 514 23.93 42.69 -8.69
N ARG A 515 23.75 41.36 -8.72
CA ARG A 515 23.98 40.45 -7.58
C ARG A 515 25.47 40.30 -7.22
N ARG A 516 26.39 40.40 -8.18
CA ARG A 516 27.83 40.21 -7.95
C ARG A 516 28.46 41.30 -7.05
N ASN A 517 27.82 42.47 -6.91
CA ASN A 517 28.34 43.58 -6.11
C ASN A 517 27.78 43.66 -4.68
N ASN A 518 26.80 42.83 -4.29
CA ASN A 518 26.19 42.87 -2.96
C ASN A 518 26.03 41.45 -2.39
N GLU A 519 26.63 41.17 -1.24
CA GLU A 519 26.53 39.88 -0.52
C GLU A 519 25.11 39.59 0.02
N ARG A 520 24.14 40.47 -0.20
CA ARG A 520 22.75 40.30 0.26
C ARG A 520 21.89 39.66 -0.83
N PRO A 521 20.98 38.72 -0.48
CA PRO A 521 20.04 38.15 -1.44
C PRO A 521 19.21 39.28 -2.06
N TYR A 522 19.20 39.35 -3.40
CA TYR A 522 18.44 40.34 -4.16
C TYR A 522 16.95 40.22 -3.81
N ARG A 523 16.41 41.22 -3.10
CA ARG A 523 14.97 41.34 -2.89
C ARG A 523 14.41 42.18 -4.04
N PRO A 524 13.35 41.73 -4.72
CA PRO A 524 12.66 42.60 -5.66
C PRO A 524 12.23 43.87 -4.91
N LEU A 525 12.22 45.02 -5.60
CA LEU A 525 11.73 46.27 -5.04
C LEU A 525 10.34 46.00 -4.43
N PRO A 526 10.11 46.40 -3.15
CA PRO A 526 8.80 46.23 -2.53
C PRO A 526 7.75 46.90 -3.42
N SER A 527 6.62 46.21 -3.61
CA SER A 527 5.52 46.82 -4.36
C SER A 527 5.07 48.09 -3.64
N LEU A 528 4.53 49.07 -4.37
CA LEU A 528 4.00 50.30 -3.78
C LEU A 528 3.03 50.00 -2.62
N LEU A 529 2.24 48.92 -2.76
CA LEU A 529 1.30 48.44 -1.75
C LEU A 529 1.98 47.86 -0.50
N ASP A 530 3.13 47.20 -0.63
CA ASP A 530 3.90 46.67 0.50
C ASP A 530 4.51 47.82 1.31
N LEU A 531 5.08 48.81 0.62
CA LEU A 531 5.74 49.96 1.23
C LEU A 531 4.76 50.88 1.98
N VAL A 532 3.57 51.10 1.43
CA VAL A 532 2.62 52.10 1.94
C VAL A 532 1.76 51.56 3.08
N GLY A 533 1.38 50.28 3.06
CA GLY A 533 0.50 49.73 4.10
C GLY A 533 0.47 48.21 4.16
N GLU A 534 1.54 47.54 3.74
CA GLU A 534 1.69 46.09 3.79
C GLU A 534 0.50 45.36 3.14
N TYR A 535 0.09 45.78 1.93
CA TYR A 535 -1.09 45.24 1.23
C TYR A 535 -2.41 45.42 2.00
N GLY A 536 -2.52 46.50 2.77
CA GLY A 536 -3.74 46.94 3.44
C GLY A 536 -3.99 46.25 4.77
N THR A 537 -2.96 45.69 5.40
CA THR A 537 -3.03 45.10 6.75
C THR A 537 -2.71 46.12 7.84
N ASN A 538 -1.89 47.13 7.52
CA ASN A 538 -1.35 48.05 8.51
C ASN A 538 -1.81 49.50 8.26
N PRO A 539 -2.92 49.97 8.86
CA PRO A 539 -3.43 51.32 8.65
C PRO A 539 -2.50 52.39 9.23
N LYS A 540 -1.73 52.08 10.29
CA LYS A 540 -0.79 53.02 10.90
C LYS A 540 0.29 53.46 9.91
N LEU A 541 0.79 52.53 9.10
CA LEU A 541 1.78 52.83 8.08
C LEU A 541 1.22 53.75 6.99
N VAL A 542 -0.04 53.55 6.59
CA VAL A 542 -0.72 54.40 5.62
C VAL A 542 -0.85 55.83 6.16
N VAL A 543 -1.24 55.99 7.43
CA VAL A 543 -1.31 57.30 8.10
C VAL A 543 0.08 57.97 8.14
N CYS A 544 1.15 57.24 8.44
CA CYS A 544 2.51 57.78 8.37
C CYS A 544 2.84 58.31 6.97
N TRP A 545 2.51 57.56 5.92
CA TRP A 545 2.70 58.02 4.54
C TRP A 545 1.83 59.22 4.18
N MET A 546 0.60 59.30 4.70
CA MET A 546 -0.27 60.47 4.54
C MET A 546 0.29 61.74 5.21
N LEU A 547 1.16 61.61 6.21
CA LEU A 547 1.87 62.75 6.81
C LEU A 547 3.17 63.07 6.06
N ILE A 548 3.89 62.05 5.61
CA ILE A 548 5.19 62.21 4.94
C ILE A 548 5.05 62.74 3.52
N VAL A 549 4.07 62.26 2.75
CA VAL A 549 3.89 62.63 1.34
C VAL A 549 3.69 64.14 1.17
N PRO A 550 2.76 64.79 1.89
CA PRO A 550 2.63 66.25 1.81
C PRO A 550 3.91 66.99 2.19
N LEU A 551 4.67 66.51 3.17
CA LEU A 551 5.96 67.14 3.52
C LEU A 551 6.98 67.06 2.40
N ILE A 552 7.01 65.95 1.65
CA ILE A 552 7.89 65.80 0.47
C ILE A 552 7.48 66.79 -0.63
N PHE A 553 6.19 66.88 -0.95
CA PHE A 553 5.68 67.79 -1.97
C PHE A 553 5.83 69.26 -1.55
N ALA A 554 5.61 69.60 -0.29
CA ALA A 554 5.90 70.92 0.25
C ALA A 554 7.38 71.30 0.08
N GLY A 555 8.31 70.37 0.27
CA GLY A 555 9.73 70.59 0.00
C GLY A 555 10.00 70.88 -1.49
N VAL A 556 9.32 70.16 -2.39
CA VAL A 556 9.41 70.39 -3.85
C VAL A 556 8.84 71.76 -4.22
N TYR A 557 7.67 72.14 -3.71
CA TYR A 557 7.06 73.45 -3.96
C TYR A 557 7.89 74.59 -3.40
N TYR A 558 8.50 74.42 -2.22
CA TYR A 558 9.40 75.41 -1.65
C TYR A 558 10.61 75.66 -2.56
N ILE A 559 11.24 74.59 -3.08
CA ILE A 559 12.34 74.70 -4.04
C ILE A 559 11.86 75.41 -5.31
N MET A 560 10.68 75.06 -5.83
CA MET A 560 10.09 75.70 -7.02
C MET A 560 9.81 77.19 -6.82
N MET A 561 9.31 77.59 -5.64
CA MET A 561 9.12 79.01 -5.29
C MET A 561 10.44 79.76 -5.18
N GLN A 562 11.50 79.12 -4.68
CA GLN A 562 12.82 79.75 -4.52
C GLN A 562 13.55 80.00 -5.85
N TYR A 563 13.35 79.12 -6.84
CA TYR A 563 13.98 79.24 -8.17
C TYR A 563 13.08 79.94 -9.22
N GLY A 564 11.97 80.55 -8.80
CA GLY A 564 11.12 81.39 -9.64
C GLY A 564 10.17 80.64 -10.59
N SER A 565 9.85 79.37 -10.30
CA SER A 565 8.97 78.56 -11.15
C SER A 565 7.49 78.69 -10.76
N GLY A 566 6.78 79.59 -11.45
CA GLY A 566 5.38 79.43 -11.85
C GLY A 566 4.27 79.19 -10.80
N ILE A 567 4.41 79.59 -9.53
CA ILE A 567 3.31 79.57 -8.54
C ILE A 567 3.01 81.01 -8.10
N GLU A 568 1.85 81.55 -8.50
CA GLU A 568 1.41 82.89 -8.07
C GLU A 568 0.60 82.81 -6.77
N LEU A 569 0.85 83.76 -5.88
CA LEU A 569 0.00 84.04 -4.72
C LEU A 569 -1.01 85.13 -5.09
N GLY A 570 -2.29 84.90 -4.80
CA GLY A 570 -3.35 85.89 -5.07
C GLY A 570 -3.28 87.16 -4.22
N ASN A 571 -2.36 87.27 -3.25
CA ASN A 571 -2.15 88.45 -2.41
C ASN A 571 -0.66 88.74 -2.18
N ASP A 572 -0.22 89.97 -2.49
CA ASP A 572 1.13 90.49 -2.28
C ASP A 572 1.45 90.66 -0.78
N GLY A 573 1.91 89.58 -0.13
CA GLY A 573 2.51 89.61 1.21
C GLY A 573 4.04 89.63 1.16
N PRO A 574 4.73 90.08 2.24
CA PRO A 574 6.19 90.15 2.28
C PRO A 574 6.83 88.75 2.12
N THR A 575 7.69 88.62 1.12
CA THR A 575 8.38 87.38 0.72
C THR A 575 9.54 87.02 1.66
N ASN A 576 9.19 86.62 2.88
CA ASN A 576 10.16 86.05 3.83
C ASN A 576 10.32 84.53 3.59
N PRO A 577 11.51 83.94 3.79
CA PRO A 577 11.74 82.50 3.61
C PRO A 577 10.83 81.65 4.51
N VAL A 578 10.51 82.12 5.71
CA VAL A 578 9.56 81.47 6.63
C VAL A 578 8.13 81.47 6.06
N HIS A 579 7.73 82.55 5.38
CA HIS A 579 6.42 82.66 4.75
C HIS A 579 6.30 81.72 3.54
N ASN A 580 7.38 81.54 2.77
CA ASN A 580 7.43 80.62 1.63
C ASN A 580 7.32 79.16 2.06
N VAL A 581 7.94 78.77 3.18
CA VAL A 581 7.77 77.42 3.74
C VAL A 581 6.32 77.17 4.15
N ALA A 582 5.69 78.15 4.82
CA ALA A 582 4.29 78.06 5.23
C ALA A 582 3.34 77.96 4.01
N ASN A 583 3.59 78.75 2.96
CA ASN A 583 2.80 78.73 1.73
C ASN A 583 2.96 77.42 0.96
N ALA A 584 4.17 76.87 0.90
CA ALA A 584 4.43 75.58 0.25
C ALA A 584 3.77 74.40 1.01
N LEU A 585 3.79 74.42 2.34
CA LEU A 585 3.08 73.45 3.18
C LEU A 585 1.56 73.58 3.02
N TYR A 586 1.05 74.82 2.96
CA TYR A 586 -0.37 75.08 2.74
C TYR A 586 -0.82 74.55 1.37
N LEU A 587 -0.09 74.87 0.29
CA LEU A 587 -0.38 74.42 -1.07
C LEU A 587 -0.39 72.89 -1.20
N SER A 588 0.60 72.21 -0.63
CA SER A 588 0.66 70.75 -0.62
C SER A 588 -0.50 70.14 0.20
N SER A 589 -0.81 70.69 1.37
CA SER A 589 -1.89 70.18 2.23
C SER A 589 -3.27 70.28 1.56
N ILE A 590 -3.59 71.41 0.93
CA ILE A 590 -4.88 71.61 0.25
C ILE A 590 -5.01 70.76 -1.01
N THR A 591 -3.89 70.51 -1.70
CA THR A 591 -3.84 69.68 -2.91
C THR A 591 -3.97 68.21 -2.56
N PHE A 592 -3.22 67.73 -1.56
CA PHE A 592 -3.25 66.36 -1.08
C PHE A 592 -4.61 65.97 -0.51
N LEU A 593 -5.24 66.85 0.29
CA LEU A 593 -6.56 66.61 0.86
C LEU A 593 -7.71 66.91 -0.12
N THR A 594 -7.39 67.33 -1.36
CA THR A 594 -8.36 67.70 -2.39
C THR A 594 -9.37 68.77 -1.96
N ILE A 595 -8.95 69.68 -1.07
CA ILE A 595 -9.78 70.79 -0.58
C ILE A 595 -9.89 71.92 -1.61
N GLY A 596 -8.76 72.27 -2.26
CA GLY A 596 -8.71 73.15 -3.42
C GLY A 596 -9.21 74.59 -3.21
N PHE A 597 -8.56 75.37 -2.35
CA PHE A 597 -8.81 76.82 -2.26
C PHE A 597 -8.15 77.60 -3.41
N SER A 598 -8.78 78.69 -3.87
CA SER A 598 -8.41 79.43 -5.09
C SER A 598 -7.25 80.44 -4.92
N ASP A 599 -6.61 80.49 -3.75
CA ASP A 599 -5.72 81.60 -3.39
C ASP A 599 -4.28 81.42 -3.92
N MET A 600 -3.94 80.21 -4.38
CA MET A 600 -2.65 79.87 -5.00
C MET A 600 -2.87 78.89 -6.15
N TYR A 601 -2.33 79.19 -7.33
CA TYR A 601 -2.47 78.31 -8.49
C TYR A 601 -1.17 78.20 -9.32
N PRO A 602 -0.89 77.01 -9.88
CA PRO A 602 0.27 76.79 -10.74
C PRO A 602 0.02 77.32 -12.15
N ILE A 603 0.92 78.17 -12.65
CA ILE A 603 0.84 78.80 -13.97
C ILE A 603 1.61 78.00 -15.00
N GLU A 604 2.80 77.57 -14.62
CA GLU A 604 3.70 76.82 -15.51
C GLU A 604 3.31 75.34 -15.60
N ALA A 605 3.74 74.70 -16.69
CA ALA A 605 3.43 73.30 -16.97
C ALA A 605 4.00 72.34 -15.89
N VAL A 606 5.18 72.66 -15.33
CA VAL A 606 5.86 71.78 -14.36
C VAL A 606 5.12 71.73 -13.02
N PRO A 607 4.83 72.85 -12.32
CA PRO A 607 4.05 72.81 -11.08
C PRO A 607 2.66 72.21 -11.25
N ARG A 608 1.99 72.42 -12.40
CA ARG A 608 0.70 71.80 -12.72
C ARG A 608 0.76 70.27 -12.70
N LEU A 609 1.83 69.69 -13.24
CA LEU A 609 1.99 68.24 -13.27
C LEU A 609 2.18 67.67 -11.85
N PHE A 610 2.95 68.34 -10.99
CA PHE A 610 3.13 67.92 -9.60
C PHE A 610 1.83 68.00 -8.80
N VAL A 611 1.03 69.05 -8.98
CA VAL A 611 -0.30 69.19 -8.34
C VAL A 611 -1.24 68.05 -8.75
N ILE A 612 -1.26 67.67 -10.03
CA ILE A 612 -2.06 66.54 -10.52
C ILE A 612 -1.61 65.22 -9.89
N VAL A 613 -0.30 64.98 -9.84
CA VAL A 613 0.27 63.76 -9.26
C VAL A 613 -0.01 63.69 -7.76
N GLU A 614 0.16 64.80 -7.03
CA GLU A 614 -0.11 64.89 -5.60
C GLU A 614 -1.60 64.65 -5.29
N GLY A 615 -2.52 65.29 -6.03
CA GLY A 615 -3.95 65.10 -5.86
C GLY A 615 -4.38 63.65 -6.11
N PHE A 616 -3.83 62.99 -7.14
CA PHE A 616 -4.09 61.57 -7.38
C PHE A 616 -3.54 60.68 -6.24
N LEU A 617 -2.34 60.98 -5.75
CA LEU A 617 -1.71 60.24 -4.65
C LEU A 617 -2.50 60.42 -3.34
N GLY A 618 -3.02 61.62 -3.08
CA GLY A 618 -3.89 61.92 -1.95
C GLY A 618 -5.19 61.12 -1.99
N LEU A 619 -5.90 61.14 -3.12
CA LEU A 619 -7.10 60.32 -3.33
C LEU A 619 -6.81 58.82 -3.17
N PHE A 620 -5.71 58.34 -3.74
CA PHE A 620 -5.30 56.95 -3.62
C PHE A 620 -5.03 56.56 -2.16
N LEU A 621 -4.27 57.36 -1.41
CA LEU A 621 -3.95 57.06 -0.01
C LEU A 621 -5.19 57.14 0.90
N MET A 622 -6.10 58.07 0.66
CA MET A 622 -7.39 58.15 1.38
C MET A 622 -8.27 56.92 1.14
N ALA A 623 -8.40 56.49 -0.12
CA ALA A 623 -9.12 55.26 -0.46
C ALA A 623 -8.45 54.03 0.16
N TYR A 624 -7.12 53.98 0.13
CA TYR A 624 -6.35 52.87 0.69
C TYR A 624 -6.44 52.80 2.22
N LEU A 625 -6.42 53.94 2.92
CA LEU A 625 -6.66 54.02 4.35
C LEU A 625 -8.05 53.47 4.69
N THR A 626 -9.07 53.85 3.93
CA THR A 626 -10.45 53.38 4.12
C THR A 626 -10.55 51.86 3.99
N ILE A 627 -9.92 51.27 2.96
CA ILE A 627 -9.88 49.81 2.77
C ILE A 627 -9.14 49.11 3.92
N SER A 628 -7.98 49.64 4.32
CA SER A 628 -7.17 49.08 5.42
C SER A 628 -7.90 49.14 6.76
N PHE A 629 -8.55 50.27 7.05
CA PHE A 629 -9.33 50.47 8.27
C PHE A 629 -10.58 49.59 8.30
N THR A 630 -11.32 49.54 7.20
CA THR A 630 -12.52 48.68 7.06
C THR A 630 -12.15 47.21 7.24
N ARG A 631 -11.03 46.78 6.66
CA ARG A 631 -10.51 45.42 6.84
C ARG A 631 -10.18 45.10 8.29
N LYS A 632 -9.63 46.06 9.05
CA LYS A 632 -9.23 45.85 10.46
C LYS A 632 -10.42 45.94 11.43
N THR A 633 -11.52 46.58 11.04
CA THR A 633 -12.70 46.80 11.91
C THR A 633 -13.85 45.81 11.64
N LEU A 634 -13.99 45.29 10.42
CA LEU A 634 -15.02 44.29 10.07
C LEU A 634 -14.62 42.84 10.39
N ARG A 635 -13.38 42.62 10.83
CA ARG A 635 -12.87 41.32 11.29
C ARG A 635 -12.85 41.33 12.80
#